data_AF-C6TLR7-F1
#
_entry.id   AF-C6TLR7-F1
#
_cell.length_a   1.000
_cell.length_b   1.000
_cell.length_c   1.000
_cell.angle_alpha   90.00
_cell.angle_beta   90.00
_cell.angle_gamma   90.00
#
_symmetry.space_group_name_H-M   'P 1'
#
loop_
_entity.id
_entity.type
_entity.pdbx_description
1 polymer ?
#
loop_
_entity_poly.entity_id
_entity_poly.type
_entity_poly.pdbx_seq_one_letter_code
_entity_poly.pdbx_strand_id
1 'polypeptide(L)'
;MVADRSKKPKVSEKGENLDEIDGELVLSIERLQEIQDELEKINEEASDKVLEIEQKYNEIRKPVYDKRNDIIKAIPDFWLTAFLSHPALGDLLNEEDQKIFKYLSSLGVEDFKDVKSGYSITFNFNANPYFEDTKLVKTYTFLEEGTTKVTATPIKWKEGKGIPNGVNREKKRNKRAPTDVSFFSWFSDTEQN
;
A
#
# COMPACT_ATOMS: atom_id res chain seq x y z
N MET A 1 -81.67 -8.75 15.81
CA MET A 1 -82.13 -8.01 17.01
C MET A 1 -81.41 -8.67 18.18
N VAL A 2 -80.47 -8.04 18.88
CA VAL A 2 -80.67 -6.89 19.79
C VAL A 2 -79.34 -6.13 19.91
N ALA A 3 -79.42 -4.80 19.79
CA ALA A 3 -78.35 -3.88 20.16
C ALA A 3 -78.31 -3.70 21.69
N ASP A 4 -77.16 -3.35 22.27
CA ASP A 4 -76.93 -2.01 22.87
C ASP A 4 -75.82 -1.99 23.96
N ARG A 5 -75.07 -0.88 23.94
CA ARG A 5 -74.18 -0.24 24.94
C ARG A 5 -72.93 -0.94 25.47
N SER A 6 -71.82 -0.75 24.75
CA SER A 6 -70.49 -0.61 25.37
C SER A 6 -70.25 0.87 25.73
N LYS A 7 -70.28 1.19 27.03
CA LYS A 7 -69.89 2.49 27.60
C LYS A 7 -68.36 2.69 27.47
N LYS A 8 -67.93 3.82 26.89
CA LYS A 8 -66.58 4.39 27.07
C LYS A 8 -66.31 4.66 28.56
N PRO A 9 -65.08 4.45 29.04
CA PRO A 9 -64.18 5.56 29.38
C PRO A 9 -62.72 5.19 28.98
N LYS A 10 -61.71 6.04 28.85
CA LYS A 10 -61.46 7.46 29.10
C LYS A 10 -60.24 7.73 28.20
N VAL A 11 -60.33 8.73 27.33
CA VAL A 11 -59.12 9.32 26.74
C VAL A 11 -58.51 10.16 27.87
N SER A 12 -57.28 9.85 28.26
CA SER A 12 -56.44 10.80 29.00
C SER A 12 -54.98 10.54 28.62
N GLU A 13 -54.46 11.49 27.83
CA GLU A 13 -53.10 12.02 27.90
C GLU A 13 -51.95 11.02 27.72
N LYS A 14 -51.58 10.79 26.46
CA LYS A 14 -50.20 10.50 26.05
C LYS A 14 -49.96 11.16 24.69
N GLY A 15 -49.98 12.50 24.68
CA GLY A 15 -49.78 13.30 23.48
C GLY A 15 -48.71 14.39 23.62
N GLU A 16 -48.05 14.52 24.77
CA GLU A 16 -47.18 15.68 25.06
C GLU A 16 -45.70 15.32 25.25
N ASN A 17 -45.27 14.10 24.89
CA ASN A 17 -43.91 13.63 25.18
C ASN A 17 -43.13 13.14 23.95
N LEU A 18 -43.65 13.23 22.73
CA LEU A 18 -42.88 12.83 21.54
C LEU A 18 -42.03 13.99 20.98
N ASP A 19 -42.54 15.22 21.01
CA ASP A 19 -41.87 16.38 20.40
C ASP A 19 -40.73 16.92 21.29
N GLU A 20 -40.82 16.78 22.62
CA GLU A 20 -39.74 17.14 23.56
C GLU A 20 -38.57 16.14 23.53
N ILE A 21 -38.88 14.85 23.34
CA ILE A 21 -37.86 13.79 23.21
C ILE A 21 -37.04 13.98 21.93
N ASP A 22 -37.64 14.47 20.84
CA ASP A 22 -36.95 14.75 19.59
C ASP A 22 -35.94 15.92 19.75
N GLY A 23 -36.33 16.98 20.45
CA GLY A 23 -35.45 18.13 20.72
C GLY A 23 -34.27 17.81 21.66
N GLU A 24 -34.51 17.07 22.76
CA GLU A 24 -33.44 16.65 23.68
C GLU A 24 -32.48 15.63 23.04
N LEU A 25 -33.01 14.74 22.19
CA LEU A 25 -32.21 13.80 21.41
C LEU A 25 -31.32 14.52 20.41
N VAL A 26 -31.83 15.52 19.68
CA VAL A 26 -31.05 16.33 18.75
C VAL A 26 -29.91 17.06 19.48
N LEU A 27 -30.19 17.71 20.61
CA LEU A 27 -29.16 18.36 21.43
C LEU A 27 -28.08 17.39 21.94
N SER A 28 -28.48 16.15 22.25
CA SER A 28 -27.55 15.11 22.68
C SER A 28 -26.65 14.63 21.54
N ILE A 29 -27.20 14.53 20.31
CA ILE A 29 -26.44 14.19 19.10
C ILE A 29 -25.47 15.31 18.73
N GLU A 30 -25.88 16.57 18.82
CA GLU A 30 -24.99 17.72 18.57
C GLU A 30 -23.79 17.73 19.54
N ARG A 31 -24.04 17.53 20.84
CA ARG A 31 -22.96 17.40 21.84
C ARG A 31 -22.05 16.20 21.56
N LEU A 32 -22.61 15.09 21.09
CA LEU A 32 -21.80 13.93 20.71
C LEU A 32 -20.93 14.26 19.50
N GLN A 33 -21.43 15.01 18.52
CA GLN A 33 -20.65 15.46 17.37
C GLN A 33 -19.51 16.38 17.79
N GLU A 34 -19.74 17.33 18.70
CA GLU A 34 -18.69 18.18 19.25
C GLU A 34 -17.56 17.36 19.89
N ILE A 35 -17.90 16.32 20.67
CA ILE A 35 -16.91 15.41 21.26
C ILE A 35 -16.17 14.60 20.18
N GLN A 36 -16.86 14.18 19.12
CA GLN A 36 -16.22 13.49 18.00
C GLN A 36 -15.21 14.39 17.27
N ASP A 37 -15.55 15.67 17.06
CA ASP A 37 -14.66 16.66 16.44
C ASP A 37 -13.42 16.91 17.32
N GLU A 38 -13.60 16.97 18.65
CA GLU A 38 -12.48 17.05 19.60
C GLU A 38 -11.57 15.81 19.55
N LEU A 39 -12.15 14.61 19.44
CA LEU A 39 -11.39 13.37 19.28
C LEU A 39 -10.61 13.33 17.96
N GLU A 40 -11.22 13.80 16.86
CA GLU A 40 -10.55 13.90 15.56
C GLU A 40 -9.34 14.81 15.64
N LYS A 41 -9.47 15.98 16.26
CA LYS A 41 -8.34 16.90 16.48
C LYS A 41 -7.21 16.27 17.30
N ILE A 42 -7.53 15.53 18.36
CA ILE A 42 -6.51 14.81 19.16
C ILE A 42 -5.81 13.75 18.30
N ASN A 43 -6.55 13.04 17.45
CA ASN A 43 -6.00 12.03 16.55
C ASN A 43 -5.10 12.64 15.48
N GLU A 44 -5.46 13.81 14.93
CA GLU A 44 -4.61 14.57 14.02
C GLU A 44 -3.28 14.97 14.69
N GLU A 45 -3.33 15.55 15.89
CA GLU A 45 -2.12 15.93 16.63
C GLU A 45 -1.22 14.72 16.97
N ALA A 46 -1.82 13.57 17.30
CA ALA A 46 -1.07 12.33 17.52
C ALA A 46 -0.43 11.83 16.22
N SER A 47 -1.18 11.92 15.12
CA SER A 47 -0.73 11.59 13.77
C SER A 47 0.46 12.43 13.33
N ASP A 48 0.47 13.72 13.62
CA ASP A 48 1.56 14.63 13.27
C ASP A 48 2.84 14.30 14.05
N LYS A 49 2.70 14.05 15.36
CA LYS A 49 3.84 13.67 16.21
C LYS A 49 4.48 12.35 15.77
N VAL A 50 3.69 11.37 15.33
CA VAL A 50 4.21 10.13 14.76
C VAL A 50 5.00 10.42 13.48
N LEU A 51 4.47 11.26 12.60
CA LEU A 51 5.13 11.63 11.35
C LEU A 51 6.48 12.34 11.60
N GLU A 52 6.53 13.29 12.53
CA GLU A 52 7.78 13.97 12.91
C GLU A 52 8.84 12.99 13.42
N ILE A 53 8.44 12.01 14.23
CA ILE A 53 9.34 10.97 14.74
C ILE A 53 9.87 10.12 13.58
N GLU A 54 8.99 9.67 12.68
CA GLU A 54 9.39 8.85 11.53
C GLU A 54 10.37 9.61 10.61
N GLN A 55 10.07 10.86 10.28
CA GLN A 55 10.97 11.73 9.49
C GLN A 55 12.36 11.84 10.13
N LYS A 56 12.41 12.15 11.43
CA LYS A 56 13.66 12.25 12.18
C LYS A 56 14.47 10.96 12.12
N TYR A 57 13.84 9.81 12.32
CA TYR A 57 14.55 8.53 12.29
C TYR A 57 14.95 8.11 10.88
N ASN A 58 14.20 8.51 9.85
CA ASN A 58 14.60 8.29 8.46
C ASN A 58 15.87 9.05 8.09
N GLU A 59 16.01 10.30 8.53
CA GLU A 59 17.25 11.06 8.36
C GLU A 59 18.45 10.43 9.08
N ILE A 60 18.24 9.90 10.29
CA ILE A 60 19.29 9.22 11.07
C ILE A 60 19.67 7.86 10.45
N ARG A 61 18.70 7.11 9.90
CA ARG A 61 18.92 5.81 9.28
C ARG A 61 19.64 5.92 7.94
N LYS A 62 19.35 6.96 7.16
CA LYS A 62 19.92 7.14 5.80
C LYS A 62 21.45 6.98 5.74
N PRO A 63 22.28 7.71 6.52
CA PRO A 63 23.74 7.55 6.46
C PRO A 63 24.20 6.15 6.92
N VAL A 64 23.43 5.45 7.76
CA VAL A 64 23.73 4.07 8.16
C VAL A 64 23.44 3.10 7.01
N TYR A 65 22.33 3.31 6.28
CA TYR A 65 22.02 2.53 5.09
C TYR A 65 23.03 2.76 3.97
N ASP A 66 23.50 4.00 3.77
CA ASP A 66 24.52 4.32 2.78
C ASP A 66 25.84 3.60 3.10
N LYS A 67 26.31 3.67 4.35
CA LYS A 67 27.48 2.92 4.81
C LYS A 67 27.33 1.40 4.62
N ARG A 68 26.14 0.87 4.93
CA ARG A 68 25.83 -0.55 4.71
C ARG A 68 25.91 -0.89 3.22
N ASN A 69 25.36 -0.04 2.35
CA ASN A 69 25.34 -0.25 0.92
C ASN A 69 26.76 -0.29 0.34
N ASP A 70 27.67 0.56 0.82
CA ASP A 70 29.07 0.56 0.39
C ASP A 70 29.81 -0.72 0.78
N ILE A 71 29.53 -1.29 1.96
CA ILE A 71 30.08 -2.59 2.37
C ILE A 71 29.49 -3.72 1.52
N ILE A 72 28.18 -3.71 1.27
CA ILE A 72 27.49 -4.73 0.48
C ILE A 72 28.05 -4.82 -0.95
N LYS A 73 28.46 -3.71 -1.57
CA LYS A 73 29.09 -3.72 -2.90
C LYS A 73 30.34 -4.61 -3.00
N ALA A 74 31.03 -4.86 -1.89
CA ALA A 74 32.21 -5.72 -1.84
C ALA A 74 31.86 -7.22 -1.67
N ILE A 75 30.60 -7.56 -1.42
CA ILE A 75 30.12 -8.93 -1.21
C ILE A 75 29.44 -9.42 -2.49
N PRO A 76 30.05 -10.36 -3.23
CA PRO A 76 29.46 -10.90 -4.46
C PRO A 76 28.10 -11.53 -4.21
N ASP A 77 27.18 -11.35 -5.16
CA ASP A 77 25.84 -11.94 -5.18
C ASP A 77 24.98 -11.69 -3.92
N PHE A 78 25.34 -10.71 -3.07
CA PHE A 78 24.69 -10.48 -1.77
C PHE A 78 23.16 -10.42 -1.86
N TRP A 79 22.62 -9.60 -2.76
CA TRP A 79 21.17 -9.43 -2.89
C TRP A 79 20.47 -10.64 -3.48
N LEU A 80 21.11 -11.37 -4.40
CA LEU A 80 20.59 -12.64 -4.91
C LEU A 80 20.51 -13.66 -3.77
N THR A 81 21.58 -13.83 -3.00
CA THR A 81 21.61 -14.74 -1.85
C THR A 81 20.58 -14.33 -0.79
N ALA A 82 20.46 -13.03 -0.50
CA ALA A 82 19.49 -12.52 0.47
C ALA A 82 18.04 -12.82 0.06
N PHE A 83 17.69 -12.62 -1.21
CA PHE A 83 16.36 -12.94 -1.72
C PHE A 83 16.08 -14.45 -1.68
N LEU A 84 17.00 -15.27 -2.17
CA LEU A 84 16.84 -16.73 -2.19
C LEU A 84 16.75 -17.34 -0.78
N SER A 85 17.39 -16.71 0.21
CA SER A 85 17.32 -17.15 1.60
C SER A 85 16.03 -16.74 2.31
N HIS A 86 15.27 -15.79 1.74
CA HIS A 86 14.05 -15.28 2.36
C HIS A 86 12.85 -16.17 2.02
N PRO A 87 12.09 -16.69 3.02
CA PRO A 87 11.06 -17.71 2.81
C PRO A 87 9.99 -17.35 1.78
N ALA A 88 9.60 -16.08 1.69
CA ALA A 88 8.57 -15.63 0.75
C ALA A 88 9.11 -15.05 -0.56
N LEU A 89 10.39 -14.63 -0.60
CA LEU A 89 10.95 -13.94 -1.77
C LEU A 89 11.76 -14.88 -2.65
N GLY A 90 12.33 -15.95 -2.07
CA GLY A 90 13.11 -16.94 -2.82
C GLY A 90 12.28 -17.62 -3.91
N ASP A 91 11.03 -17.95 -3.60
CA ASP A 91 10.11 -18.59 -4.53
C ASP A 91 9.63 -17.67 -5.67
N LEU A 92 9.89 -16.35 -5.59
CA LEU A 92 9.52 -15.39 -6.63
C LEU A 92 10.54 -15.34 -7.78
N LEU A 93 11.75 -15.87 -7.59
CA LEU A 93 12.84 -15.79 -8.57
C LEU A 93 13.01 -17.12 -9.30
N ASN A 94 12.62 -17.16 -10.57
CA ASN A 94 12.94 -18.29 -11.44
C ASN A 94 14.43 -18.28 -11.87
N GLU A 95 14.86 -19.33 -12.57
CA GLU A 95 16.27 -19.49 -12.98
C GLU A 95 16.79 -18.34 -13.86
N GLU A 96 15.95 -17.74 -14.71
CA GLU A 96 16.33 -16.59 -15.53
C GLU A 96 16.43 -15.31 -14.69
N ASP A 97 15.48 -15.10 -13.78
CA ASP A 97 15.49 -13.95 -12.87
C ASP A 97 16.75 -13.96 -11.99
N GLN A 98 17.15 -15.14 -11.50
CA GLN A 98 18.38 -15.31 -10.72
C GLN A 98 19.63 -14.87 -11.50
N LYS A 99 19.69 -15.14 -12.82
CA LYS A 99 20.82 -14.68 -13.66
C LYS A 99 20.85 -13.16 -13.78
N ILE A 100 19.69 -12.51 -13.86
CA ILE A 100 19.58 -11.05 -13.88
C ILE A 100 19.97 -10.47 -12.50
N PHE A 101 19.52 -11.09 -11.41
CA PHE A 101 19.81 -10.65 -10.04
C PHE A 101 21.30 -10.68 -9.68
N LYS A 102 22.15 -11.45 -10.39
CA LYS A 102 23.62 -11.35 -10.26
C LYS A 102 24.16 -9.96 -10.59
N TYR A 103 23.42 -9.16 -11.36
CA TYR A 103 23.78 -7.80 -11.71
C TYR A 103 23.18 -6.76 -10.76
N LEU A 104 22.37 -7.15 -9.77
CA LEU A 104 21.77 -6.25 -8.79
C LEU A 104 22.85 -5.73 -7.82
N SER A 105 23.19 -4.46 -7.94
CA SER A 105 24.26 -3.82 -7.17
C SER A 105 23.77 -3.24 -5.86
N SER A 106 22.53 -2.75 -5.81
CA SER A 106 21.91 -2.26 -4.59
C SER A 106 20.39 -2.29 -4.65
N LEU A 107 19.78 -2.42 -3.47
CA LEU A 107 18.35 -2.29 -3.25
C LEU A 107 18.12 -1.21 -2.19
N GLY A 108 17.26 -0.24 -2.53
CA GLY A 108 16.84 0.83 -1.63
C GLY A 108 15.33 0.82 -1.46
N VAL A 109 14.89 1.10 -0.24
CA VAL A 109 13.49 1.44 0.07
C VAL A 109 13.53 2.81 0.72
N GLU A 110 12.83 3.77 0.11
CA GLU A 110 12.81 5.15 0.56
C GLU A 110 11.36 5.59 0.73
N ASP A 111 10.99 5.94 1.97
CA ASP A 111 9.72 6.61 2.25
C ASP A 111 9.72 8.02 1.65
N PHE A 112 8.55 8.52 1.31
CA PHE A 112 8.38 9.92 0.94
C PHE A 112 8.62 10.83 2.15
N LYS A 113 8.81 12.13 1.87
CA LYS A 113 8.98 13.13 2.94
C LYS A 113 7.79 13.12 3.90
N ASP A 114 6.60 13.03 3.34
CA ASP A 114 5.43 12.61 4.10
C ASP A 114 5.36 11.09 4.07
N VAL A 115 5.76 10.44 5.16
CA VAL A 115 5.87 8.97 5.28
C VAL A 115 4.51 8.29 5.04
N LYS A 116 3.40 8.99 5.32
CA LYS A 116 2.05 8.47 5.09
C LYS A 116 1.63 8.51 3.63
N SER A 117 2.30 9.31 2.81
CA SER A 117 1.95 9.50 1.39
C SER A 117 2.53 8.42 0.47
N GLY A 118 3.48 7.61 0.93
CA GLY A 118 4.02 6.51 0.12
C GLY A 118 5.51 6.24 0.28
N TYR A 119 5.99 5.31 -0.55
CA TYR A 119 7.38 4.90 -0.60
C TYR A 119 7.78 4.43 -2.01
N SER A 120 9.08 4.35 -2.24
CA SER A 120 9.65 3.81 -3.47
C SER A 120 10.65 2.70 -3.18
N ILE A 121 10.60 1.65 -4.00
CA ILE A 121 11.53 0.53 -3.99
C ILE A 121 12.40 0.65 -5.24
N THR A 122 13.69 0.80 -5.05
CA THR A 122 14.67 1.01 -6.12
C THR A 122 15.64 -0.15 -6.19
N PHE A 123 15.69 -0.80 -7.36
CA PHE A 123 16.68 -1.82 -7.71
C PHE A 123 17.70 -1.19 -8.66
N ASN A 124 18.97 -1.11 -8.26
CA ASN A 124 20.03 -0.60 -9.11
C ASN A 124 20.85 -1.77 -9.67
N PHE A 125 21.07 -1.77 -10.98
CA PHE A 125 21.78 -2.81 -11.70
C PHE A 125 23.08 -2.28 -12.29
N ASN A 126 24.11 -3.12 -12.25
CA ASN A 126 25.30 -2.95 -13.08
C ASN A 126 24.94 -3.20 -14.56
N ALA A 127 25.84 -2.78 -15.46
CA ALA A 127 25.71 -3.08 -16.88
C ALA A 127 25.54 -4.59 -17.09
N ASN A 128 24.46 -4.97 -17.78
CA ASN A 128 24.04 -6.36 -17.91
C ASN A 128 23.54 -6.65 -19.34
N PRO A 129 23.47 -7.93 -19.77
CA PRO A 129 23.08 -8.28 -21.12
C PRO A 129 21.57 -8.33 -21.35
N TYR A 130 20.72 -8.03 -20.36
CA TYR A 130 19.28 -8.28 -20.40
C TYR A 130 18.46 -7.04 -20.74
N PHE A 131 18.76 -5.89 -20.13
CA PHE A 131 18.08 -4.62 -20.37
C PHE A 131 19.08 -3.45 -20.33
N GLU A 132 18.62 -2.29 -20.78
CA GLU A 132 19.43 -1.06 -20.82
C GLU A 132 19.42 -0.28 -19.50
N ASP A 133 18.33 -0.40 -18.74
CA ASP A 133 18.15 0.37 -17.50
C ASP A 133 19.19 0.00 -16.44
N THR A 134 19.72 1.02 -15.76
CA THR A 134 20.59 0.82 -14.59
C THR A 134 19.82 0.93 -13.28
N LYS A 135 18.56 1.33 -13.33
CA LYS A 135 17.69 1.56 -12.18
C LYS A 135 16.25 1.23 -12.54
N LEU A 136 15.64 0.31 -11.78
CA LEU A 136 14.23 0.00 -11.83
C LEU A 136 13.57 0.46 -10.53
N VAL A 137 12.55 1.29 -10.63
CA VAL A 137 11.83 1.85 -9.48
C VAL A 137 10.39 1.39 -9.53
N LYS A 138 9.86 0.96 -8.39
CA LYS A 138 8.42 0.83 -8.17
C LYS A 138 8.00 1.69 -7.01
N THR A 139 6.98 2.51 -7.22
CA THR A 139 6.55 3.56 -6.32
C THR A 139 5.09 3.35 -5.97
N TYR A 140 4.80 3.38 -4.66
CA TYR A 140 3.47 3.30 -4.10
C TYR A 140 3.13 4.66 -3.51
N THR A 141 2.04 5.25 -3.95
CA THR A 141 1.55 6.55 -3.45
C THR A 141 0.16 6.35 -2.87
N PHE A 142 0.01 6.66 -1.58
CA PHE A 142 -1.25 6.57 -0.85
C PHE A 142 -1.96 7.92 -0.95
N LEU A 143 -3.18 7.91 -1.50
CA LEU A 143 -4.02 9.09 -1.64
C LEU A 143 -5.00 9.18 -0.47
N GLU A 144 -5.40 10.39 -0.09
CA GLU A 144 -6.30 10.65 1.04
C GLU A 144 -7.65 9.93 0.90
N GLU A 145 -8.11 9.68 -0.32
CA GLU A 145 -9.35 8.93 -0.62
C GLU A 145 -9.22 7.40 -0.38
N GLY A 146 -8.12 6.94 0.24
CA GLY A 146 -7.83 5.52 0.49
C GLY A 146 -7.39 4.74 -0.75
N THR A 147 -7.23 5.41 -1.89
CA THR A 147 -6.77 4.80 -3.14
C THR A 147 -5.24 4.77 -3.19
N THR A 148 -4.66 3.66 -3.67
CA THR A 148 -3.19 3.54 -3.86
C THR A 148 -2.85 3.65 -5.34
N LYS A 149 -2.04 4.63 -5.71
CA LYS A 149 -1.47 4.74 -7.06
C LYS A 149 -0.14 4.01 -7.12
N VAL A 150 0.03 3.12 -8.10
CA VAL A 150 1.25 2.34 -8.28
C VAL A 150 1.90 2.69 -9.62
N THR A 151 3.14 3.17 -9.58
CA THR A 151 3.93 3.45 -10.78
C THR A 151 5.21 2.63 -10.78
N ALA A 152 5.69 2.25 -11.96
CA ALA A 152 6.88 1.43 -12.10
C ALA A 152 7.68 1.83 -13.34
N THR A 153 9.01 1.65 -13.30
CA THR A 153 9.88 1.85 -14.44
C THR A 153 9.62 0.78 -15.51
N PRO A 154 9.20 1.16 -16.74
CA PRO A 154 9.08 0.20 -17.83
C PRO A 154 10.47 -0.32 -18.23
N ILE A 155 10.64 -1.64 -18.25
CA ILE A 155 11.94 -2.27 -18.51
C ILE A 155 12.24 -2.27 -20.01
N LYS A 156 13.38 -1.71 -20.41
CA LYS A 156 13.89 -1.68 -21.78
C LYS A 156 14.74 -2.91 -22.07
N TRP A 157 14.06 -4.01 -22.38
CA TRP A 157 14.71 -5.27 -22.72
C TRP A 157 15.56 -5.16 -23.99
N LYS A 158 16.76 -5.76 -23.94
CA LYS A 158 17.63 -5.93 -25.11
C LYS A 158 17.05 -6.99 -26.06
N GLU A 159 17.50 -6.96 -27.30
CA GLU A 159 17.02 -7.85 -28.36
C GLU A 159 17.11 -9.33 -27.95
N GLY A 160 15.99 -10.05 -28.05
CA GLY A 160 15.89 -11.47 -27.69
C GLY A 160 15.97 -11.77 -26.19
N LYS A 161 15.96 -10.75 -25.31
CA LYS A 161 16.05 -10.90 -23.85
C LYS A 161 14.79 -10.53 -23.09
N GLY A 162 13.74 -10.09 -23.78
CA GLY A 162 12.44 -9.77 -23.18
C GLY A 162 11.75 -11.00 -22.59
N ILE A 163 10.96 -10.78 -21.54
CA ILE A 163 10.16 -11.82 -20.90
C ILE A 163 9.06 -12.31 -21.87
N PRO A 164 8.84 -13.63 -22.03
CA PRO A 164 7.76 -14.17 -22.86
C PRO A 164 6.32 -13.77 -22.42
N ASN A 165 6.18 -13.15 -21.25
CA ASN A 165 4.89 -12.87 -20.60
C ASN A 165 4.37 -11.44 -20.80
N GLY A 166 5.03 -10.60 -21.63
CA GLY A 166 4.69 -9.19 -21.82
C GLY A 166 3.95 -8.81 -23.12
N VAL A 167 3.65 -9.76 -24.01
CA VAL A 167 2.79 -9.50 -25.18
C VAL A 167 1.43 -10.12 -24.89
N ASN A 168 0.42 -9.26 -24.77
CA ASN A 168 -1.01 -9.54 -24.65
C ASN A 168 -1.41 -10.92 -25.23
N ARG A 169 -1.35 -11.97 -24.41
CA ARG A 169 -1.92 -13.27 -24.75
C ARG A 169 -3.30 -13.31 -24.14
N GLU A 170 -4.28 -13.12 -25.01
CA GLU A 170 -5.70 -13.29 -24.74
C GLU A 170 -5.94 -14.48 -23.79
N LYS A 171 -6.67 -14.18 -22.73
CA LYS A 171 -7.42 -15.08 -21.84
C LYS A 171 -7.42 -16.55 -22.26
N LYS A 172 -6.36 -17.29 -21.93
CA LYS A 172 -6.45 -18.75 -21.71
C LYS A 172 -6.06 -19.05 -20.28
N ARG A 173 -7.13 -19.24 -19.51
CA ARG A 173 -7.23 -19.61 -18.10
C ARG A 173 -6.63 -21.00 -17.85
N ASN A 174 -5.34 -21.18 -18.08
CA ASN A 174 -4.59 -22.29 -17.51
C ASN A 174 -3.71 -21.72 -16.40
N LYS A 175 -3.95 -22.18 -15.16
CA LYS A 175 -3.14 -21.84 -13.98
C LYS A 175 -1.70 -22.28 -14.25
N ARG A 176 -0.85 -21.35 -14.67
CA ARG A 176 0.60 -21.58 -14.72
C ARG A 176 1.10 -21.64 -13.28
N ALA A 177 2.11 -22.47 -13.04
CA ALA A 177 2.75 -22.52 -11.72
C ALA A 177 3.36 -21.13 -11.42
N PRO A 178 3.36 -20.66 -10.16
CA PRO A 178 3.97 -19.39 -9.78
C PRO A 178 5.42 -19.24 -10.27
N THR A 179 6.16 -20.36 -10.36
CA THR A 179 7.55 -20.44 -10.83
C THR A 179 7.76 -20.13 -12.31
N ASP A 180 6.72 -20.11 -13.14
CA ASP A 180 6.82 -19.77 -14.58
C ASP A 180 6.64 -18.26 -14.85
N VAL A 181 6.29 -17.48 -13.82
CA VAL A 181 6.14 -16.04 -13.92
C VAL A 181 7.46 -15.40 -13.52
N SER A 182 7.98 -14.49 -14.36
CA SER A 182 9.19 -13.75 -14.04
C SER A 182 8.90 -12.68 -12.99
N PHE A 183 9.75 -12.56 -11.98
CA PHE A 183 9.72 -11.48 -11.00
C PHE A 183 9.58 -10.11 -11.65
N PHE A 184 10.26 -9.90 -12.79
CA PHE A 184 10.29 -8.62 -13.47
C PHE A 184 8.94 -8.21 -14.10
N SER A 185 7.95 -9.12 -14.18
CA SER A 185 6.57 -8.72 -14.53
C SER A 185 5.93 -7.84 -13.47
N TRP A 186 6.43 -7.85 -12.23
CA TRP A 186 5.98 -6.97 -11.16
C TRP A 186 6.17 -5.48 -11.50
N PHE A 187 7.10 -5.13 -12.39
CA PHE A 187 7.26 -3.75 -12.89
C PHE A 187 6.24 -3.36 -13.96
N SER A 188 5.44 -4.31 -14.45
CA SER A 188 4.32 -4.05 -15.36
C SER A 188 3.01 -3.82 -14.63
N ASP A 189 2.91 -4.22 -13.36
CA ASP A 189 1.72 -4.05 -12.54
C ASP A 189 1.62 -2.59 -12.07
N THR A 190 1.01 -1.76 -12.91
CA THR A 190 0.68 -0.35 -12.60
C THR A 190 -0.83 -0.20 -12.49
N GLU A 191 -1.31 0.37 -11.38
CA GLU A 191 -2.69 0.83 -11.27
C GLU A 191 -2.73 2.33 -11.54
N GLN A 192 -3.25 2.67 -12.72
CA GLN A 192 -3.69 4.01 -13.08
C GLN A 192 -5.22 3.95 -13.16
N ASN A 193 -5.90 4.46 -12.14
CA ASN A 193 -7.24 5.00 -12.33
C ASN A 193 -7.12 6.43 -12.86
#